data_AF-A0A183SNM0-F1
#
_entry.id   AF-A0A183SNM0-F1
#
_cell.length_a   1.000
_cell.length_b   1.000
_cell.length_c   1.000
_cell.angle_alpha   90.00
_cell.angle_beta   90.00
_cell.angle_gamma   90.00
#
_symmetry.space_group_name_H-M   'P 1'
#
loop_
_entity.id
_entity.type
_entity.pdbx_description
1 polymer ?
#
loop_
_entity_poly.entity_id
_entity_poly.type
_entity_poly.pdbx_seq_one_letter_code
_entity_poly.pdbx_strand_id
1 'polypeptide(L)'
;MGSPISGLLAELVLQRLEEAVVKNLRPKLWLRYVDDTFVVINNCEGERLHERLNGAFPAIQFTIEGATGNILPFLDDNVQRLSDGKLSPSVHRKDSND
;
A
#
# COMPACT_ATOMS: atom_id res chain seq x y z
N MET A 1 -4.51 -0.94 22.20
CA MET A 1 -4.28 -2.40 22.00
C MET A 1 -5.61 -3.10 22.20
N GLY A 2 -6.28 -3.47 21.10
CA GLY A 2 -7.65 -4.02 21.11
C GLY A 2 -7.72 -5.48 21.53
N SER A 3 -8.81 -6.16 21.13
CA SER A 3 -8.99 -7.60 21.33
C SER A 3 -7.82 -8.40 20.75
N PRO A 4 -7.32 -9.46 21.43
CA PRO A 4 -6.25 -10.30 20.89
C PRO A 4 -6.60 -10.96 19.55
N ILE A 5 -7.89 -11.03 19.21
CA ILE A 5 -8.39 -11.65 17.97
C ILE A 5 -8.51 -10.64 16.82
N SER A 6 -8.54 -9.33 17.11
CA SER A 6 -8.82 -8.32 16.07
C SER A 6 -7.76 -8.28 14.98
N GLY A 7 -6.49 -8.50 15.32
CA GLY A 7 -5.41 -8.56 14.34
C GLY A 7 -5.57 -9.73 13.35
N LEU A 8 -5.97 -10.91 13.85
CA LEU A 8 -6.24 -12.07 13.01
C LEU A 8 -7.43 -11.84 12.07
N LEU A 9 -8.49 -11.19 12.57
CA LEU A 9 -9.65 -10.86 11.76
C LEU A 9 -9.30 -9.83 10.66
N ALA A 10 -8.53 -8.80 11.00
CA ALA A 10 -8.06 -7.81 10.03
C ALA A 10 -7.23 -8.49 8.92
N GLU A 11 -6.30 -9.38 9.30
CA GLU A 11 -5.49 -10.16 8.36
C GLU A 11 -6.35 -11.01 7.43
N LEU A 12 -7.34 -11.74 7.95
CA LEU A 12 -8.24 -12.58 7.15
C LEU A 12 -9.06 -11.76 6.15
N VAL A 13 -9.57 -10.61 6.56
CA VAL A 13 -10.37 -9.73 5.70
C VAL A 13 -9.50 -9.15 4.58
N LEU A 14 -8.31 -8.65 4.91
CA LEU A 14 -7.39 -8.08 3.93
C LEU A 14 -6.88 -9.15 2.94
N GLN A 15 -6.58 -10.36 3.39
CA GLN A 15 -6.24 -11.47 2.49
C GLN A 15 -7.36 -11.76 1.48
N ARG A 16 -8.61 -11.83 1.94
CA ARG A 16 -9.77 -12.08 1.05
C ARG A 16 -9.95 -10.97 0.02
N LEU A 17 -9.70 -9.73 0.42
CA LEU A 17 -9.73 -8.57 -0.46
C LEU A 17 -8.61 -8.61 -1.50
N GLU A 18 -7.39 -8.96 -1.10
CA GLU A 18 -6.25 -9.13 -2.00
C GLU A 18 -6.54 -10.22 -3.06
N GLU A 19 -7.13 -11.33 -2.65
CA GLU A 19 -7.51 -12.40 -3.59
C GLU A 19 -8.56 -11.95 -4.62
N ALA A 20 -9.53 -11.14 -4.21
CA ALA A 20 -10.59 -10.66 -5.09
C ALA A 20 -10.12 -9.59 -6.07
N VAL A 21 -9.24 -8.67 -5.62
CA VAL A 21 -8.87 -7.47 -6.39
C VAL A 21 -7.49 -7.63 -7.04
N VAL A 22 -6.47 -7.98 -6.25
CA VAL A 22 -5.06 -7.91 -6.67
C VAL A 22 -4.72 -9.00 -7.67
N LYS A 23 -5.25 -10.22 -7.51
CA LYS A 23 -5.06 -11.33 -8.48
C LYS A 23 -5.49 -10.96 -9.90
N ASN A 24 -6.49 -10.08 -10.02
CA ASN A 24 -7.05 -9.65 -11.30
C ASN A 24 -6.27 -8.48 -11.93
N LEU A 25 -5.76 -7.55 -11.14
CA LEU A 25 -5.01 -6.39 -11.64
C LEU A 25 -3.53 -6.69 -11.90
N ARG A 26 -2.97 -7.67 -11.17
CA ARG A 26 -1.58 -8.14 -11.32
C ARG A 26 -0.56 -6.98 -11.32
N PRO A 27 -0.46 -6.21 -10.22
CA PRO A 27 0.61 -5.23 -10.07
C PRO A 27 1.99 -5.90 -10.17
N LYS A 28 3.03 -5.13 -10.50
CA LYS A 28 4.42 -5.62 -10.58
C LYS A 28 4.96 -6.01 -9.21
N LEU A 29 4.54 -5.29 -8.19
CA LEU A 29 4.88 -5.54 -6.79
C LEU A 29 3.67 -5.21 -5.93
N TRP A 30 3.40 -6.08 -4.96
CA TRP A 30 2.41 -5.87 -3.91
C TRP A 30 3.04 -6.31 -2.59
N LEU A 31 3.25 -5.37 -1.68
CA LEU A 31 3.73 -5.63 -0.32
C LEU A 31 2.70 -5.06 0.64
N ARG A 32 2.51 -5.73 1.78
CA ARG A 32 1.58 -5.28 2.82
C ARG A 32 2.23 -5.40 4.20
N TYR A 33 2.01 -4.39 5.03
CA TYR A 33 2.33 -4.38 6.44
C TYR A 33 1.07 -4.02 7.22
N VAL A 34 0.44 -5.03 7.84
CA VAL A 34 -0.88 -4.90 8.48
C VAL A 34 -1.90 -4.30 7.52
N ASP A 35 -2.25 -3.02 7.67
CA ASP A 35 -3.20 -2.25 6.88
C ASP A 35 -2.54 -1.38 5.79
N ASP A 36 -1.24 -1.11 5.87
CA ASP A 36 -0.50 -0.34 4.87
C ASP A 36 -0.05 -1.22 3.69
N THR A 37 -0.25 -0.72 2.47
CA THR A 37 0.13 -1.44 1.24
C THR A 37 1.08 -0.61 0.37
N PHE A 38 2.12 -1.26 -0.14
CA PHE A 38 3.06 -0.69 -1.12
C PHE A 38 2.87 -1.40 -2.45
N VAL A 39 2.56 -0.62 -3.49
CA VAL A 39 2.17 -1.17 -4.79
C VAL A 39 2.98 -0.53 -5.91
N VAL A 40 3.56 -1.35 -6.78
CA VAL A 40 4.15 -0.89 -8.04
C VAL A 40 3.23 -1.28 -9.19
N ILE A 41 2.58 -0.29 -9.77
CA ILE A 41 1.62 -0.46 -10.87
C ILE A 41 1.83 0.62 -11.94
N ASN A 42 1.28 0.42 -13.13
CA ASN A 42 1.27 1.46 -14.16
C ASN A 42 0.41 2.64 -13.71
N ASN A 43 0.85 3.86 -13.99
CA ASN A 43 0.19 5.08 -13.51
C ASN A 43 -1.29 5.17 -13.92
N CYS A 44 -1.64 4.64 -15.10
CA CYS A 44 -3.02 4.61 -15.60
C CYS A 44 -3.94 3.61 -14.89
N GLU A 45 -3.39 2.61 -14.19
CA GLU A 45 -4.17 1.60 -13.47
C GLU A 45 -4.28 1.90 -11.96
N GLY A 46 -3.60 2.95 -11.47
CA GLY A 46 -3.61 3.33 -10.05
C GLY A 46 -4.99 3.72 -9.54
N GLU A 47 -5.69 4.60 -10.27
CA GLU A 47 -7.07 4.99 -9.94
C GLU A 47 -8.03 3.80 -10.02
N ARG A 48 -7.90 2.99 -11.07
CA ARG A 48 -8.72 1.77 -11.23
C ARG A 48 -8.49 0.76 -10.09
N LEU A 49 -7.25 0.61 -9.62
CA LEU A 49 -6.95 -0.20 -8.45
C LEU A 49 -7.66 0.36 -7.22
N HIS A 50 -7.55 1.66 -6.98
CA HIS A 50 -8.18 2.34 -5.86
C HIS A 50 -9.71 2.18 -5.85
N GLU A 51 -10.36 2.41 -7.00
CA GLU A 51 -11.81 2.19 -7.16
C GLU A 51 -12.21 0.75 -6.89
N ARG A 52 -11.44 -0.23 -7.37
CA ARG A 52 -11.74 -1.65 -7.15
C ARG A 52 -11.54 -2.08 -5.70
N LEU A 53 -10.53 -1.55 -5.01
CA LEU A 53 -10.31 -1.80 -3.59
C LEU A 53 -11.49 -1.27 -2.77
N ASN A 54 -11.88 -0.01 -3.01
CA ASN A 54 -13.01 0.64 -2.33
C ASN A 54 -14.39 0.08 -2.72
N GLY A 55 -14.53 -0.47 -3.91
CA GLY A 55 -15.75 -1.15 -4.36
C GLY A 55 -15.91 -2.58 -3.83
N ALA A 56 -14.82 -3.24 -3.42
CA ALA A 56 -14.87 -4.65 -3.00
C ALA A 56 -15.53 -4.82 -1.62
N PHE A 57 -15.25 -3.92 -0.67
CA PHE A 57 -15.77 -3.99 0.68
C PHE A 57 -16.24 -2.60 1.13
N PRO A 58 -17.55 -2.31 1.08
CA PRO A 58 -18.09 -0.99 1.43
C PRO A 58 -17.73 -0.50 2.84
N ALA A 59 -17.49 -1.44 3.76
CA ALA A 59 -17.11 -1.17 5.14
C ALA A 59 -15.64 -0.72 5.32
N ILE A 60 -14.80 -0.85 4.29
CA ILE A 60 -13.38 -0.48 4.33
C ILE A 60 -13.14 0.55 3.23
N GLN A 61 -12.55 1.68 3.60
CA GLN A 61 -12.16 2.73 2.66
C GLN A 61 -10.64 2.88 2.67
N PHE A 62 -10.02 2.53 1.55
CA PHE A 62 -8.61 2.74 1.27
C PHE A 62 -8.38 4.17 0.82
N THR A 63 -7.26 4.74 1.24
CA THR A 63 -6.65 5.93 0.65
C THR A 63 -5.53 5.51 -0.30
N ILE A 64 -5.12 6.40 -1.20
CA ILE A 64 -3.97 6.17 -2.08
C ILE A 64 -3.05 7.39 -2.02
N GLU A 65 -1.75 7.14 -1.86
CA GLU A 65 -0.71 8.14 -1.95
C GLU A 65 0.18 7.82 -3.15
N GLY A 66 0.40 8.81 -4.01
CA GLY A 66 1.29 8.70 -5.16
C GLY A 66 2.70 9.17 -4.83
N ALA A 67 3.70 8.60 -5.50
CA ALA A 67 5.08 9.05 -5.34
C ALA A 67 5.25 10.51 -5.81
N THR A 68 5.88 11.34 -5.00
CA THR A 68 6.22 12.73 -5.32
C THR A 68 7.72 12.83 -5.60
N GLY A 69 8.11 13.33 -6.77
CA GLY A 69 9.54 13.46 -7.12
C GLY A 69 10.30 12.13 -7.14
N ASN A 70 9.64 11.04 -7.54
CA ASN A 70 10.14 9.65 -7.48
C ASN A 70 10.38 9.10 -6.07
N ILE A 71 9.91 9.77 -5.02
CA ILE A 71 10.00 9.28 -3.65
C ILE A 71 8.59 9.00 -3.14
N LEU A 72 8.40 7.84 -2.52
CA LEU A 72 7.17 7.47 -1.82
C LEU A 72 7.54 7.13 -0.37
N PRO A 73 7.04 7.88 0.61
CA PRO A 73 7.09 7.47 2.01
C PRO A 73 6.30 6.17 2.19
N PHE A 74 6.85 5.23 2.94
CA PHE A 74 6.17 3.98 3.31
C PHE A 74 6.66 3.55 4.69
N LEU A 75 5.76 3.56 5.68
CA LEU A 75 6.09 3.37 7.10
C LEU A 75 7.20 4.35 7.54
N ASP A 76 8.28 3.84 8.13
CA ASP A 76 9.45 4.61 8.56
C ASP A 76 10.55 4.70 7.48
N ASP A 77 10.24 4.38 6.22
CA ASP A 77 11.17 4.41 5.10
C ASP A 77 10.69 5.35 3.97
N ASN A 78 11.63 5.94 3.26
CA ASN A 78 11.43 6.57 1.96
C ASN A 78 11.90 5.61 0.88
N VAL A 79 11.01 5.27 -0.05
CA VAL A 79 11.34 4.45 -1.22
C VAL A 79 11.54 5.36 -2.43
N GLN A 80 12.79 5.48 -2.90
CA GLN A 80 13.11 6.25 -4.10
C GLN A 80 13.18 5.35 -5.32
N ARG A 81 12.54 5.76 -6.41
CA ARG A 81 12.72 5.17 -7.73
C ARG A 81 13.92 5.81 -8.44
N LEU A 82 14.93 5.00 -8.75
CA LEU A 82 16.14 5.40 -9.45
C LEU A 82 15.91 5.50 -10.97
N SER A 83 16.84 6.15 -11.67
CA SER A 83 16.79 6.33 -13.13
C SER A 83 16.85 5.02 -13.91
N ASP A 84 17.49 3.97 -13.36
CA ASP A 84 17.52 2.62 -13.92
C ASP A 84 16.24 1.81 -13.65
N GLY A 85 15.27 2.42 -12.96
CA GLY A 85 13.97 1.83 -12.62
C GLY A 85 13.98 0.97 -11.36
N LYS A 86 15.12 0.80 -10.67
CA LYS A 86 15.17 0.12 -9.37
C LYS A 86 14.62 0.97 -8.25
N LEU A 87 14.25 0.32 -7.15
CA LEU A 87 13.80 0.96 -5.93
C LEU A 87 14.95 0.93 -4.90
N SER A 88 15.21 2.08 -4.28
CA SER A 88 16.18 2.24 -3.21
C SER A 88 15.45 2.68 -1.93
N PRO A 89 15.31 1.81 -0.92
CA PRO A 89 14.78 2.21 0.38
C PRO A 89 15.83 3.01 1.16
N SER A 90 15.36 3.94 1.99
CA SER A 90 16.19 4.73 2.89
C SER A 90 15.37 5.08 4.13
N VAL A 91 15.99 5.14 5.31
CA VAL A 91 15.25 5.44 6.54
C VAL A 91 14.68 6.86 6.49
N HIS A 92 13.36 6.98 6.66
CA HIS A 92 12.67 8.25 6.82
C HIS A 92 12.87 8.75 8.25
N ARG A 93 13.58 9.86 8.41
CA ARG A 93 13.65 10.56 9.70
C ARG A 93 12.66 11.71 9.66
N LYS A 94 11.63 11.62 10.48
CA LYS A 94 10.76 12.76 10.76
C LYS A 94 11.57 13.76 11.58
N ASP A 95 11.47 15.06 11.24
CA ASP A 95 12.07 16.09 12.07
C ASP A 95 11.40 16.09 13.45
N SER A 96 12.20 15.88 14.49
CA SER A 96 11.76 16.10 15.87
C SER A 96 11.71 17.62 16.09
N ASN A 97 10.55 18.23 15.85
CA ASN A 97 10.26 19.52 16.48
C ASN A 97 9.91 19.23 17.94
N ASP A 98 10.87 19.46 18.84
CA ASP A 98 10.64 19.63 20.28
C ASP A 98 10.05 21.01 20.59
#